data_AF-A0A0B7GPC5-F1
#
_entry.id   AF-A0A0B7GPC5-F1
#
_cell.length_a   1.000
_cell.length_b   1.000
_cell.length_c   1.000
_cell.angle_alpha   90.00
_cell.angle_beta   90.00
_cell.angle_gamma   90.00
#
_symmetry.space_group_name_H-M   'P 1'
#
loop_
_entity.id
_entity.type
_entity.pdbx_description
1 polymer ?
#
loop_
_entity_poly.entity_id
_entity_poly.type
_entity_poly.pdbx_seq_one_letter_code
_entity_poly.pdbx_strand_id
1 'polypeptide(L)'
;MQVQDEKDCILLIAELLKKGDFSVKNLLIDLMNTTKDDAVLNLCIRLFCSVCTHEDLENPQNLNFLANVSELGALTFASSAINSLSHEVIPYLLALWEDWEDTDVAVAIRDSLDSYLDYYDVLGEKADLDEVGQYYLDKVQSVDKRLYYYEKGPIFLGDLTKIIFQRLYMAANQKERFALFI
;
A
#
# COMPACT_ATOMS: atom_id res chain seq x y z
N MET A 1 6.57 28.41 -2.32
CA MET A 1 5.42 28.19 -1.43
C MET A 1 5.99 28.04 -0.03
N GLN A 2 5.61 28.87 0.94
CA GLN A 2 6.02 28.67 2.34
C GLN A 2 5.12 27.59 2.93
N VAL A 3 5.71 26.52 3.49
CA VAL A 3 4.97 25.50 4.24
C VAL A 3 4.58 26.12 5.58
N GLN A 4 3.28 26.29 5.84
CA GLN A 4 2.80 26.93 7.07
C GLN A 4 2.36 25.90 8.12
N ASP A 5 1.93 24.71 7.70
CA ASP A 5 1.59 23.58 8.56
C ASP A 5 1.82 22.21 7.86
N GLU A 6 1.57 21.12 8.58
CA GLU A 6 1.74 19.75 8.08
C GLU A 6 0.83 19.42 6.88
N LYS A 7 -0.33 20.07 6.74
CA LYS A 7 -1.27 19.86 5.62
C LYS A 7 -0.71 20.47 4.35
N ASP A 8 -0.18 21.69 4.44
CA ASP A 8 0.54 22.30 3.32
C ASP A 8 1.77 21.48 2.92
N CYS A 9 2.44 20.88 3.90
CA CYS A 9 3.61 20.02 3.66
C CYS A 9 3.25 18.80 2.81
N ILE A 10 2.24 18.00 3.23
CA ILE A 10 1.85 16.79 2.50
C ILE A 10 1.30 17.11 1.10
N LEU A 11 0.59 18.22 0.93
CA LEU A 11 0.12 18.67 -0.38
C LEU A 11 1.28 19.06 -1.31
N LEU A 12 2.30 19.73 -0.78
CA LEU A 12 3.51 20.04 -1.55
C LEU A 12 4.28 18.79 -1.95
N ILE A 13 4.45 17.84 -1.02
CA ILE A 13 5.09 16.54 -1.30
C ILE A 13 4.34 15.82 -2.43
N ALA A 14 3.01 15.75 -2.36
CA ALA A 14 2.20 15.13 -3.39
C ALA A 14 2.38 15.80 -4.77
N GLU A 15 2.42 17.13 -4.82
CA GLU A 15 2.64 17.88 -6.06
C GLU A 15 4.05 17.67 -6.65
N LEU A 16 5.06 17.46 -5.81
CA LEU A 16 6.43 17.17 -6.24
C LEU A 16 6.56 15.73 -6.77
N LEU A 17 6.01 14.75 -6.05
CA LEU A 17 6.00 13.35 -6.48
C LEU A 17 5.25 13.16 -7.80
N LYS A 18 4.11 13.86 -7.98
CA LYS A 18 3.36 13.87 -9.24
C LYS A 18 4.17 14.37 -10.43
N LYS A 19 5.17 15.24 -10.19
CA LYS A 19 6.09 15.74 -11.23
C LYS A 19 7.32 14.84 -11.42
N GLY A 20 7.40 13.73 -10.70
CA GLY A 20 8.52 12.80 -10.73
C GLY A 20 9.72 13.23 -9.87
N ASP A 21 9.55 14.22 -8.98
CA ASP A 21 10.58 14.57 -8.00
C ASP A 21 10.48 13.64 -6.79
N PHE A 22 11.24 12.54 -6.82
CA PHE A 22 11.29 11.55 -5.74
C PHE A 22 12.30 11.89 -4.64
N SER A 23 13.01 13.02 -4.73
CA SER A 23 13.96 13.43 -3.68
C SER A 23 13.27 13.76 -2.35
N VAL A 24 11.96 14.07 -2.40
CA VAL A 24 11.14 14.37 -1.22
C VAL A 24 10.61 13.13 -0.47
N LYS A 25 10.91 11.91 -0.93
CA LYS A 25 10.40 10.68 -0.33
C LYS A 25 10.77 10.54 1.15
N ASN A 26 11.98 10.93 1.54
CA ASN A 26 12.38 10.89 2.95
C ASN A 26 11.55 11.86 3.82
N LEU A 27 11.20 13.03 3.28
CA LEU A 27 10.33 13.98 3.99
C LEU A 27 8.91 13.41 4.18
N LEU A 28 8.41 12.65 3.20
CA LEU A 28 7.15 11.91 3.33
C LEU A 28 7.21 10.89 4.46
N ILE A 29 8.27 10.08 4.51
CA ILE A 29 8.48 9.05 5.54
C ILE A 29 8.60 9.69 6.92
N ASP A 30 9.35 10.79 7.04
CA ASP A 30 9.49 11.52 8.30
C ASP A 30 8.12 12.03 8.78
N LEU A 31 7.39 12.74 7.92
CA LEU A 31 6.07 13.28 8.25
C LEU A 31 5.09 12.15 8.66
N MET A 32 5.09 11.04 7.92
CA MET A 32 4.26 9.87 8.21
C MET A 32 4.53 9.30 9.61
N ASN A 33 5.79 9.27 10.05
CA ASN A 33 6.15 8.69 11.35
C ASN A 33 6.05 9.69 12.51
N THR A 34 5.96 11.00 12.25
CA THR A 34 5.94 12.02 13.32
C THR A 34 4.61 12.72 13.52
N THR A 35 3.78 12.83 12.47
CA THR A 35 2.52 13.59 12.54
C THR A 35 1.58 13.04 13.63
N LYS A 36 0.80 13.95 14.23
CA LYS A 36 -0.28 13.62 15.17
C LYS A 36 -1.67 13.94 14.61
N ASP A 37 -1.75 14.44 13.38
CA ASP A 37 -3.01 14.68 12.68
C ASP A 37 -3.33 13.44 11.83
N ASP A 38 -4.35 12.69 12.23
CA ASP A 38 -4.80 11.49 11.52
C ASP A 38 -5.13 11.75 10.05
N ALA A 39 -5.64 12.94 9.70
CA ALA A 39 -5.93 13.26 8.30
C ALA A 39 -4.63 13.40 7.48
N VAL A 40 -3.58 13.98 8.07
CA VAL A 40 -2.26 14.06 7.46
C VAL A 40 -1.64 12.67 7.35
N LEU A 41 -1.70 11.87 8.42
CA LEU A 41 -1.18 10.50 8.42
C LEU A 41 -1.82 9.66 7.31
N ASN A 42 -3.15 9.70 7.18
CA ASN A 42 -3.87 8.95 6.15
C ASN A 42 -3.44 9.33 4.73
N LEU A 43 -3.18 10.62 4.48
CA LEU A 43 -2.65 11.06 3.19
C LEU A 43 -1.20 10.57 2.99
N CYS A 44 -0.38 10.60 4.04
CA CYS A 44 0.98 10.08 3.98
C CYS A 44 1.01 8.60 3.64
N ILE A 45 0.17 7.79 4.30
CA ILE A 45 0.07 6.34 4.07
C ILE A 45 -0.28 6.03 2.62
N ARG A 46 -1.34 6.67 2.08
CA ARG A 46 -1.79 6.47 0.69
C ARG A 46 -0.69 6.85 -0.30
N LEU A 47 -0.05 7.99 -0.06
CA LEU A 47 1.00 8.49 -0.93
C LEU A 47 2.24 7.59 -0.88
N PHE A 48 2.65 7.16 0.32
CA PHE A 48 3.77 6.25 0.52
C PHE A 48 3.54 4.93 -0.20
N CYS A 49 2.38 4.28 0.00
CA CYS A 49 2.07 3.03 -0.68
C CYS A 49 2.10 3.18 -2.21
N SER A 50 1.75 4.35 -2.74
CA SER A 50 1.76 4.63 -4.18
C SER A 50 3.17 4.86 -4.77
N VAL A 51 4.18 5.17 -3.96
CA VAL A 51 5.52 5.57 -4.43
C VAL A 51 6.68 4.79 -3.80
N CYS A 52 6.40 3.93 -2.83
CA CYS A 52 7.41 3.13 -2.16
C CYS A 52 8.04 2.11 -3.11
N THR A 53 9.31 1.82 -2.84
CA THR A 53 10.09 0.77 -3.49
C THR A 53 10.20 -0.43 -2.55
N HIS A 54 10.70 -1.57 -3.07
CA HIS A 54 11.02 -2.73 -2.22
C HIS A 54 11.95 -2.34 -1.06
N GLU A 55 13.00 -1.54 -1.33
CA GLU A 55 13.96 -1.07 -0.32
C GLU A 55 13.30 -0.21 0.78
N ASP A 56 12.28 0.58 0.43
CA ASP A 56 11.56 1.38 1.42
C ASP A 56 10.74 0.50 2.38
N LEU A 57 10.21 -0.62 1.89
CA LEU A 57 9.46 -1.60 2.68
C LEU A 57 10.37 -2.55 3.45
N GLU A 58 11.57 -2.84 2.96
CA GLU A 58 12.56 -3.65 3.67
C GLU A 58 13.11 -2.96 4.93
N ASN A 59 12.97 -1.63 5.05
CA ASN A 59 13.35 -0.89 6.25
C ASN A 59 12.13 -0.67 7.18
N PRO A 60 12.03 -1.42 8.30
CA PRO A 60 10.87 -1.30 9.20
C PRO A 60 10.73 0.08 9.86
N GLN A 61 11.83 0.83 9.96
CA GLN A 61 11.81 2.18 10.53
C GLN A 61 10.97 3.15 9.71
N ASN A 62 10.80 2.89 8.41
CA ASN A 62 9.94 3.69 7.54
C ASN A 62 8.46 3.54 7.90
N LEU A 63 8.07 2.48 8.61
CA LEU A 63 6.69 2.14 8.95
C LEU A 63 6.43 2.15 10.47
N ASN A 64 7.25 2.87 11.25
CA ASN A 64 7.10 2.96 12.71
C ASN A 64 5.71 3.47 13.17
N PHE A 65 5.01 4.23 12.32
CA PHE A 65 3.65 4.69 12.60
C PHE A 65 2.68 3.53 12.87
N LEU A 66 2.91 2.35 12.28
CA LEU A 66 2.04 1.17 12.45
C LEU A 66 1.93 0.73 13.91
N ALA A 67 2.99 0.91 14.70
CA ALA A 67 3.04 0.45 16.09
C ALA A 67 2.00 1.11 17.01
N ASN A 68 1.46 2.28 16.64
CA ASN A 68 0.43 2.99 17.42
C ASN A 68 -0.59 3.67 16.51
N VAL A 69 -0.89 3.06 15.36
CA VAL A 69 -1.80 3.65 14.37
C VAL A 69 -3.26 3.62 14.88
N SER A 70 -4.06 4.62 14.53
CA SER A 70 -5.51 4.59 14.79
C SER A 70 -6.21 3.57 13.88
N GLU A 71 -7.43 3.15 14.21
CA GLU A 71 -8.24 2.24 13.38
C GLU A 71 -8.37 2.74 11.94
N LEU A 72 -8.61 4.05 11.77
CA LEU A 72 -8.69 4.68 10.45
C LEU A 72 -7.36 4.60 9.69
N GLY A 73 -6.24 4.77 10.39
CA GLY A 73 -4.91 4.64 9.79
C GLY A 73 -4.57 3.19 9.43
N ALA A 74 -4.94 2.23 10.28
CA ALA A 74 -4.79 0.80 10.01
C ALA A 74 -5.60 0.39 8.77
N LEU A 75 -6.88 0.79 8.73
CA LEU A 75 -7.76 0.58 7.58
C LEU A 75 -7.19 1.22 6.31
N THR A 76 -6.67 2.45 6.43
CA THR A 76 -6.06 3.15 5.30
C THR A 76 -4.79 2.47 4.81
N PHE A 77 -3.94 1.96 5.71
CA PHE A 77 -2.75 1.21 5.33
C PHE A 77 -3.11 -0.09 4.66
N ALA A 78 -3.98 -0.90 5.27
CA ALA A 78 -4.46 -2.16 4.71
C ALA A 78 -4.97 -1.95 3.28
N SER A 79 -5.97 -1.08 3.12
CA SER A 79 -6.58 -0.78 1.80
C SER A 79 -5.61 -0.18 0.79
N SER A 80 -4.55 0.49 1.24
CA SER A 80 -3.56 1.11 0.33
C SER A 80 -2.40 0.18 0.00
N ALA A 81 -2.15 -0.87 0.79
CA ALA A 81 -0.95 -1.71 0.70
C ALA A 81 -0.77 -2.36 -0.68
N ILE A 82 -1.87 -2.72 -1.35
CA ILE A 82 -1.90 -3.25 -2.72
C ILE A 82 -1.29 -2.29 -3.76
N ASN A 83 -1.25 -0.99 -3.49
CA ASN A 83 -0.61 0.01 -4.36
C ASN A 83 0.91 -0.06 -4.34
N SER A 84 1.51 -0.72 -3.34
CA SER A 84 2.97 -0.90 -3.29
C SER A 84 3.48 -1.89 -4.34
N LEU A 85 2.59 -2.76 -4.85
CA LEU A 85 2.89 -3.79 -5.84
C LEU A 85 4.05 -4.71 -5.40
N SER A 86 4.31 -4.81 -4.09
CA SER A 86 5.50 -5.42 -3.53
C SER A 86 5.12 -6.45 -2.47
N HIS A 87 5.64 -7.67 -2.60
CA HIS A 87 5.46 -8.71 -1.59
C HIS A 87 6.11 -8.35 -0.25
N GLU A 88 7.05 -7.40 -0.21
CA GLU A 88 7.66 -6.92 1.04
C GLU A 88 6.65 -6.20 1.96
N VAL A 89 5.44 -5.86 1.49
CA VAL A 89 4.38 -5.32 2.35
C VAL A 89 3.66 -6.39 3.18
N ILE A 90 3.69 -7.66 2.74
CA ILE A 90 2.92 -8.76 3.33
C ILE A 90 3.25 -8.99 4.80
N PRO A 91 4.52 -9.02 5.26
CA PRO A 91 4.83 -9.16 6.67
C PRO A 91 4.18 -8.09 7.56
N TYR A 92 4.08 -6.85 7.07
CA TYR A 92 3.43 -5.77 7.81
C TYR A 92 1.91 -5.96 7.87
N LEU A 93 1.29 -6.47 6.81
CA LEU A 93 -0.13 -6.82 6.81
C LEU A 93 -0.42 -7.97 7.78
N LEU A 94 0.42 -9.01 7.82
CA LEU A 94 0.27 -10.13 8.76
C LEU A 94 0.41 -9.66 10.22
N ALA A 95 1.44 -8.86 10.52
CA ALA A 95 1.61 -8.29 11.86
C ALA A 95 0.45 -7.36 12.25
N LEU A 96 -0.03 -6.55 11.31
CA LEU A 96 -1.19 -5.69 11.56
C LEU A 96 -2.48 -6.50 11.75
N TRP A 97 -2.61 -7.67 11.12
CA TRP A 97 -3.76 -8.54 11.35
C TRP A 97 -3.79 -9.04 12.80
N GLU A 98 -2.65 -9.45 13.35
CA GLU A 98 -2.55 -9.87 14.75
C GLU A 98 -3.10 -8.80 15.71
N ASP A 99 -2.78 -7.51 15.47
CA ASP A 99 -3.24 -6.40 16.30
C ASP A 99 -4.75 -6.06 16.13
N TRP A 100 -5.34 -6.40 14.98
CA TRP A 100 -6.67 -5.94 14.57
C TRP A 100 -7.67 -7.07 14.26
N GLU A 101 -7.35 -8.32 14.62
CA GLU A 101 -8.06 -9.55 14.24
C GLU A 101 -9.58 -9.49 14.43
N ASP A 102 -10.03 -8.90 15.55
CA ASP A 102 -11.44 -8.83 15.95
C ASP A 102 -12.19 -7.57 15.43
N THR A 103 -11.66 -6.88 14.42
CA THR A 103 -12.21 -5.60 13.93
C THR A 103 -12.50 -5.59 12.44
N ASP A 104 -13.24 -4.59 11.97
CA ASP A 104 -13.52 -4.39 10.53
C ASP A 104 -12.23 -4.16 9.71
N VAL A 105 -11.14 -3.73 10.36
CA VAL A 105 -9.82 -3.59 9.72
C VAL A 105 -9.30 -4.94 9.23
N ALA A 106 -9.56 -6.04 9.96
CA ALA A 106 -9.11 -7.37 9.57
C ALA A 106 -9.65 -7.78 8.19
N VAL A 107 -10.87 -7.37 7.83
CA VAL A 107 -11.45 -7.64 6.51
C VAL A 107 -10.61 -6.99 5.42
N ALA A 108 -10.26 -5.71 5.58
CA ALA A 108 -9.43 -5.00 4.60
C ALA A 108 -8.01 -5.56 4.52
N ILE A 109 -7.43 -6.00 5.64
CA ILE A 109 -6.11 -6.65 5.67
C ILE A 109 -6.15 -7.95 4.88
N ARG A 110 -7.16 -8.79 5.13
CA ARG A 110 -7.31 -10.08 4.46
C ARG A 110 -7.55 -9.94 2.96
N ASP A 111 -8.40 -9.00 2.54
CA ASP A 111 -8.62 -8.72 1.11
C ASP A 111 -7.33 -8.24 0.43
N SER A 112 -6.50 -7.48 1.14
CA SER A 112 -5.19 -7.04 0.65
C SER A 112 -4.20 -8.18 0.56
N LEU A 113 -4.16 -9.06 1.57
CA LEU A 113 -3.34 -10.28 1.55
C LEU A 113 -3.76 -11.22 0.43
N ASP A 114 -5.06 -11.40 0.21
CA ASP A 114 -5.59 -12.22 -0.88
C ASP A 114 -5.21 -11.68 -2.25
N SER A 115 -5.20 -10.36 -2.42
CA SER A 115 -4.73 -9.73 -3.66
C SER A 115 -3.28 -10.07 -4.03
N TYR A 116 -2.44 -10.42 -3.04
CA TYR A 116 -1.07 -10.87 -3.24
C TYR A 116 -0.93 -12.40 -3.33
N LEU A 117 -1.62 -13.11 -2.45
CA LEU A 117 -1.40 -14.54 -2.20
C LEU A 117 -2.36 -15.44 -2.96
N ASP A 118 -3.53 -14.91 -3.34
CA ASP A 118 -4.64 -15.66 -3.92
C ASP A 118 -5.00 -16.86 -3.03
N TYR A 119 -5.19 -16.59 -1.74
CA TYR A 119 -5.36 -17.63 -0.72
C TYR A 119 -6.83 -17.98 -0.51
N TYR A 120 -7.78 -17.09 -0.84
CA TYR A 120 -9.21 -17.37 -0.73
C TYR A 120 -9.63 -18.56 -1.60
N ASP A 121 -9.05 -18.70 -2.80
CA ASP A 121 -9.33 -19.83 -3.68
C ASP A 121 -8.72 -21.16 -3.18
N VAL A 122 -7.77 -21.12 -2.24
CA VAL A 122 -7.00 -22.29 -1.77
C VAL A 122 -7.39 -22.71 -0.35
N LEU A 123 -7.42 -21.76 0.59
CA LEU A 123 -7.71 -21.97 2.01
C LEU A 123 -9.16 -21.59 2.36
N GLY A 124 -9.80 -20.77 1.53
CA GLY A 124 -11.14 -20.21 1.79
C GLY A 124 -11.11 -18.89 2.55
N GLU A 125 -12.18 -18.11 2.40
CA GLU A 125 -12.37 -16.81 3.10
C GLU A 125 -12.46 -16.92 4.63
N LYS A 126 -12.40 -18.11 5.22
CA LYS A 126 -12.43 -18.29 6.68
C LYS A 126 -11.09 -18.70 7.25
N ALA A 127 -10.04 -18.74 6.44
CA ALA A 127 -8.71 -19.07 6.91
C ALA A 127 -8.23 -18.08 7.95
N ASP A 128 -7.62 -18.59 9.01
CA ASP A 128 -7.09 -17.78 10.12
C ASP A 128 -5.68 -17.24 9.82
N LEU A 129 -5.16 -16.43 10.73
CA LEU A 129 -3.85 -15.80 10.59
C LEU A 129 -2.72 -16.83 10.45
N ASP A 130 -2.78 -17.93 11.20
CA ASP A 130 -1.75 -18.97 11.19
C ASP A 130 -1.75 -19.72 9.85
N GLU A 131 -2.92 -20.08 9.33
CA GLU A 131 -3.09 -20.72 8.02
C GLU A 131 -2.56 -19.84 6.88
N VAL A 132 -2.93 -18.55 6.88
CA VAL A 132 -2.47 -17.60 5.85
C VAL A 132 -0.98 -17.29 6.00
N GLY A 133 -0.48 -17.16 7.22
CA GLY A 133 0.94 -16.96 7.52
C GLY A 133 1.80 -18.11 7.01
N GLN A 134 1.38 -19.36 7.25
CA GLN A 134 2.07 -20.53 6.73
C GLN A 134 2.04 -20.58 5.19
N TYR A 135 0.88 -20.28 4.58
CA TYR A 135 0.76 -20.22 3.13
C TYR A 135 1.66 -19.16 2.49
N TYR A 136 1.81 -17.99 3.13
CA TYR A 136 2.79 -16.98 2.73
C TYR A 136 4.23 -17.51 2.78
N LEU A 137 4.63 -18.19 3.87
CA LEU A 137 5.99 -18.76 4.00
C LEU A 137 6.31 -19.79 2.91
N ASP A 138 5.31 -20.53 2.44
CA ASP A 138 5.47 -21.48 1.33
C ASP A 138 5.56 -20.75 -0.02
N LYS A 139 4.69 -19.75 -0.24
CA LYS A 139 4.64 -18.96 -1.49
C LYS A 139 5.89 -18.11 -1.71
N VAL A 140 6.38 -17.42 -0.68
CA VAL A 140 7.47 -16.44 -0.79
C VAL A 140 8.76 -17.06 -1.32
N GLN A 141 8.96 -18.38 -1.15
CA GLN A 141 10.11 -19.10 -1.69
C GLN A 141 10.16 -19.12 -3.23
N SER A 142 9.00 -18.95 -3.88
CA SER A 142 8.86 -18.91 -5.34
C SER A 142 8.76 -17.50 -5.92
N VAL A 143 8.70 -16.48 -5.06
CA VAL A 143 8.56 -15.07 -5.44
C VAL A 143 9.94 -14.48 -5.79
N ASP A 144 10.03 -13.80 -6.92
CA ASP A 144 11.21 -12.99 -7.25
C ASP A 144 11.03 -11.60 -6.65
N LYS A 145 11.70 -11.36 -5.52
CA LYS A 145 11.64 -10.11 -4.74
C LYS A 145 12.07 -8.86 -5.52
N ARG A 146 12.68 -9.03 -6.70
CA ARG A 146 13.10 -7.91 -7.57
C ARG A 146 11.98 -7.43 -8.48
N LEU A 147 10.87 -8.15 -8.54
CA LEU A 147 9.75 -7.86 -9.43
C LEU A 147 8.61 -7.20 -8.65
N TYR A 148 7.91 -6.31 -9.33
CA TYR A 148 6.61 -5.82 -8.89
C TYR A 148 5.51 -6.80 -9.31
N TYR A 149 4.40 -6.81 -8.57
CA TYR A 149 3.29 -7.73 -8.76
C TYR A 149 1.96 -6.99 -8.87
N TYR A 150 1.14 -7.36 -9.85
CA TYR A 150 -0.19 -6.82 -10.11
C TYR A 150 -1.12 -7.92 -10.63
N GLU A 151 -2.40 -7.92 -10.25
CA GLU A 151 -3.39 -8.92 -10.66
C GLU A 151 -2.84 -10.36 -10.61
N LYS A 152 -2.23 -10.75 -9.48
CA LYS A 152 -1.74 -12.11 -9.16
C LYS A 152 -0.45 -12.56 -9.87
N GLY A 153 0.26 -11.67 -10.57
CA GLY A 153 1.50 -12.05 -11.27
C GLY A 153 2.57 -10.95 -11.33
N PRO A 154 3.82 -11.31 -11.67
CA PRO A 154 4.87 -10.32 -11.86
C PRO A 154 4.54 -9.43 -13.06
N ILE A 155 4.76 -8.12 -12.90
CA ILE A 155 4.44 -7.13 -13.92
C ILE A 155 5.65 -6.24 -14.21
N PHE A 156 5.90 -6.00 -15.49
CA PHE A 156 6.82 -4.95 -15.90
C PHE A 156 6.12 -3.59 -15.82
N LEU A 157 6.73 -2.62 -15.12
CA LEU A 157 6.12 -1.30 -14.88
C LEU A 157 5.71 -0.58 -16.17
N GLY A 158 6.46 -0.76 -17.26
CA GLY A 158 6.09 -0.18 -18.56
C GLY A 158 4.80 -0.77 -19.15
N ASP A 159 4.51 -2.04 -18.89
CA ASP A 159 3.27 -2.68 -19.34
C ASP A 159 2.10 -2.29 -18.45
N LEU A 160 2.31 -2.23 -17.13
CA LEU A 160 1.32 -1.68 -16.20
C LEU A 160 0.94 -0.24 -16.58
N THR A 161 1.93 0.59 -16.93
CA THR A 161 1.72 1.95 -17.40
C THR A 161 0.80 1.97 -18.63
N LYS A 162 1.02 1.10 -19.63
CA LYS A 162 0.14 1.02 -20.81
C LYS A 162 -1.29 0.65 -20.42
N ILE A 163 -1.47 -0.33 -19.52
CA ILE A 163 -2.80 -0.75 -19.03
C ILE A 163 -3.50 0.43 -18.36
N ILE A 164 -2.82 1.14 -17.46
CA ILE A 164 -3.37 2.30 -16.74
C ILE A 164 -3.76 3.40 -17.73
N PHE A 165 -2.86 3.78 -18.66
CA PHE A 165 -3.17 4.79 -19.67
C PHE A 165 -4.35 4.40 -20.55
N GLN A 166 -4.43 3.14 -20.98
CA GLN A 166 -5.54 2.65 -21.77
C GLN A 166 -6.87 2.78 -21.02
N ARG A 167 -6.94 2.32 -19.76
CA ARG A 167 -8.15 2.45 -18.93
C ARG A 167 -8.50 3.92 -18.67
N LEU A 168 -7.51 4.78 -18.44
CA LEU A 168 -7.68 6.25 -18.32
C LEU A 168 -8.32 6.85 -19.58
N TYR A 169 -7.78 6.54 -20.76
CA TYR A 169 -8.32 7.06 -22.02
C TYR A 169 -9.74 6.57 -22.28
N MET A 170 -10.06 5.32 -21.95
CA MET A 170 -11.41 4.78 -22.05
C MET A 170 -12.40 5.55 -21.16
N ALA A 171 -12.06 5.73 -19.88
CA ALA A 171 -12.89 6.48 -18.94
C ALA A 171 -13.08 7.94 -19.39
N ALA A 172 -12.00 8.60 -19.83
CA ALA A 172 -12.07 9.97 -20.34
C ALA A 172 -13.00 10.09 -21.57
N ASN A 173 -12.93 9.14 -22.50
CA ASN A 173 -13.80 9.11 -23.68
C ASN A 173 -15.27 8.87 -23.30
N GLN A 174 -15.53 8.09 -22.26
CA GLN A 174 -16.86 7.81 -21.73
C GLN A 174 -17.39 8.91 -20.79
N LYS A 175 -16.59 9.95 -20.51
CA LYS A 175 -16.85 10.97 -19.47
C LYS A 175 -17.09 10.37 -18.08
N GLU A 176 -16.51 9.20 -17.85
CA GLU A 176 -16.55 8.54 -16.56
C GLU A 176 -15.36 8.97 -15.72
N ARG A 177 -15.54 8.95 -14.40
CA ARG A 177 -14.41 9.15 -13.50
C ARG A 177 -13.55 7.90 -13.59
N PHE A 178 -12.27 8.08 -13.89
CA PHE A 178 -11.34 6.97 -13.81
C PHE A 178 -11.27 6.50 -12.36
N ALA A 179 -11.92 5.37 -12.08
CA ALA A 179 -11.63 4.58 -10.91
C ALA A 179 -10.37 3.80 -11.24
N LEU A 180 -9.23 4.22 -10.68
CA LEU A 180 -8.24 3.22 -10.33
C LEU A 180 -8.95 2.30 -9.33
N PHE A 181 -9.52 1.21 -9.82
CA PHE A 181 -9.60 0.01 -9.00
C PHE A 181 -8.15 -0.40 -8.78
N ILE A 182 -7.57 0.16 -7.72
CA ILE A 182 -6.55 -0.51 -6.94
C ILE A 182 -7.25 -0.71 -5.60
#